data_AF-A0A4Q7M204-F1
#
_entry.id   AF-A0A4Q7M204-F1
#
_cell.length_a   1.000
_cell.length_b   1.000
_cell.length_c   1.000
_cell.angle_alpha   90.00
_cell.angle_beta   90.00
_cell.angle_gamma   90.00
#
_symmetry.space_group_name_H-M   'P 1'
#
loop_
_entity.id
_entity.type
_entity.pdbx_description
1 polymer ?
#
loop_
_entity_poly.entity_id
_entity_poly.type
_entity_poly.pdbx_seq_one_letter_code
_entity_poly.pdbx_strand_id
1 'polypeptide(L)'
;MKTYRQHRCARKHRTERAFMRCALPRAVWVVGEGAYAVIAWCRVTTVSLHEELDSAEASKRLIDNHGCGGACRGAHEIVLVER
;
A
#
# COMPACT_ATOMS: atom_id res chain seq x y z
N MET A 1 -2.19 12.12 6.68
CA MET A 1 -1.78 10.82 6.13
C MET A 1 -1.52 9.86 7.29
N LYS A 2 -1.91 8.59 7.19
CA LYS A 2 -1.65 7.60 8.25
C LYS A 2 -0.23 7.04 8.12
N THR A 3 0.33 6.56 9.22
CA THR A 3 1.63 5.87 9.23
C THR A 3 1.45 4.42 9.64
N TYR A 4 2.04 3.52 8.87
CA TYR A 4 2.07 2.09 9.11
C TYR A 4 3.44 1.67 9.62
N ARG A 5 3.45 1.29 10.90
CA ARG A 5 4.65 0.90 11.66
C ARG A 5 4.48 -0.37 12.50
N GLN A 6 3.25 -0.89 12.58
CA GLN A 6 2.94 -2.04 13.42
C GLN A 6 2.73 -3.30 12.58
N HIS A 7 3.34 -4.39 13.03
CA HIS A 7 3.15 -5.73 12.48
C HIS A 7 3.45 -6.78 13.57
N ARG A 8 3.05 -8.03 13.36
CA ARG A 8 3.12 -9.10 14.37
C ARG A 8 4.43 -9.91 14.31
N CYS A 9 5.50 -9.33 13.80
CA CYS A 9 6.77 -10.02 13.68
C CYS A 9 7.87 -9.28 14.46
N ALA A 10 8.88 -10.02 14.91
CA ALA A 10 10.01 -9.49 15.65
C ALA A 10 11.23 -9.18 14.75
N ARG A 11 11.09 -9.34 13.43
CA ARG A 11 12.20 -9.16 12.49
C ARG A 11 12.25 -7.71 12.00
N LYS A 12 13.47 -7.19 11.84
CA LYS A 12 13.69 -5.92 11.15
C LYS A 12 13.62 -6.14 9.64
N HIS A 13 12.74 -5.42 8.96
CA HIS A 13 12.59 -5.53 7.51
C HIS A 13 13.60 -4.64 6.79
N ARG A 14 14.26 -5.19 5.76
CA ARG A 14 15.25 -4.43 4.95
C ARG A 14 14.60 -3.47 3.95
N THR A 15 13.37 -3.76 3.54
CA THR A 15 12.64 -2.98 2.54
C THR A 15 11.19 -2.77 2.99
N GLU A 16 10.60 -1.67 2.56
CA GLU A 16 9.20 -1.30 2.79
C GLU A 16 8.26 -2.36 2.20
N ARG A 17 8.61 -2.91 1.04
CA ARG A 17 7.89 -4.03 0.43
C ARG A 17 7.88 -5.28 1.30
N ALA A 18 9.02 -5.63 1.91
CA ALA A 18 9.08 -6.75 2.84
C ALA A 18 8.25 -6.48 4.11
N PHE A 19 8.33 -5.26 4.63
CA PHE A 19 7.49 -4.81 5.75
C PHE A 19 6.00 -4.91 5.41
N MET A 20 5.56 -4.38 4.28
CA MET A 20 4.15 -4.36 3.87
C MET A 20 3.59 -5.76 3.64
N ARG A 21 4.39 -6.68 3.07
CA ARG A 21 4.02 -8.11 2.98
C ARG A 21 3.83 -8.74 4.36
N CYS A 22 4.62 -8.32 5.36
CA CYS A 22 4.51 -8.82 6.72
C CYS A 22 3.34 -8.20 7.49
N ALA A 23 3.15 -6.89 7.37
CA ALA A 23 2.06 -6.15 8.00
C ALA A 23 0.68 -6.55 7.43
N LEU A 24 0.62 -6.80 6.12
CA LEU A 24 -0.59 -7.18 5.38
C LEU A 24 -0.43 -8.55 4.71
N PRO A 25 -0.44 -9.65 5.48
CA PRO A 25 -0.23 -10.99 4.93
C PRO A 25 -1.35 -11.47 4.00
N ARG A 26 -2.50 -10.79 4.02
CA ARG A 26 -3.65 -11.06 3.12
C ARG A 26 -3.65 -10.18 1.86
N ALA A 27 -2.70 -9.25 1.73
CA ALA A 27 -2.55 -8.50 0.49
C ALA A 27 -2.14 -9.48 -0.62
N VAL A 28 -2.93 -9.52 -1.69
CA VAL A 28 -2.68 -10.43 -2.80
C VAL A 28 -1.41 -10.01 -3.52
N TRP A 29 -1.25 -8.71 -3.78
CA TRP A 29 -0.03 -8.15 -4.38
C TRP A 29 0.52 -6.98 -3.56
N VAL A 30 1.85 -6.96 -3.43
CA VAL A 30 2.65 -5.83 -2.94
C VAL A 30 3.73 -5.59 -3.98
N VAL A 31 3.64 -4.46 -4.68
CA VAL A 31 4.50 -4.09 -5.82
C VAL A 31 5.12 -2.71 -5.62
N GLY A 32 6.21 -2.43 -6.33
CA GLY A 32 6.97 -1.17 -6.21
C GLY A 32 7.94 -1.13 -5.04
N GLU A 33 8.53 0.04 -4.84
CA GLU A 33 9.45 0.39 -3.74
C GLU A 33 9.14 1.79 -3.21
N GLY A 34 9.64 2.09 -2.01
CA GLY A 34 9.54 3.43 -1.41
C GLY A 34 8.65 3.49 -0.18
N ALA A 35 8.66 4.65 0.47
CA ALA A 35 8.03 4.85 1.77
C ALA A 35 6.52 5.14 1.69
N TYR A 36 5.98 5.47 0.52
CA TYR A 36 4.57 5.77 0.36
C TYR A 36 3.83 4.58 -0.22
N ALA A 37 2.85 4.06 0.51
CA ALA A 37 2.03 2.94 0.05
C ALA A 37 0.62 3.42 -0.28
N VAL A 38 0.16 3.12 -1.50
CA VAL A 38 -1.25 3.17 -1.86
C VAL A 38 -1.85 1.80 -1.58
N ILE A 39 -2.82 1.73 -0.67
CA ILE A 39 -3.50 0.50 -0.31
C ILE A 39 -4.93 0.55 -0.83
N ALA A 40 -5.33 -0.46 -1.59
CA ALA A 40 -6.71 -0.64 -2.00
C ALA A 40 -7.40 -1.70 -1.12
N TRP A 41 -8.32 -1.28 -0.24
CA TRP A 41 -9.14 -2.14 0.61
C TRP A 41 -10.45 -2.55 -0.06
N CYS A 42 -10.41 -2.82 -1.36
CA CYS A 42 -11.56 -3.28 -2.12
C CYS A 42 -11.78 -4.79 -1.88
N ARG A 43 -12.35 -5.52 -2.85
CA ARG A 43 -12.54 -6.98 -2.70
C ARG A 43 -11.24 -7.73 -2.43
N VAL A 44 -10.16 -7.31 -3.08
CA VAL A 44 -8.82 -7.87 -2.91
C VAL A 44 -7.92 -6.75 -2.43
N THR A 45 -7.19 -6.99 -1.34
CA THR A 45 -6.22 -6.01 -0.85
C THR A 45 -4.98 -6.01 -1.74
N THR A 46 -4.65 -4.86 -2.31
CA THR A 46 -3.42 -4.64 -3.08
C THR A 46 -2.67 -3.44 -2.52
N VAL A 47 -1.35 -3.46 -2.70
CA VAL A 47 -0.44 -2.41 -2.25
C VAL A 47 0.51 -2.03 -3.39
N SER A 48 0.56 -0.75 -3.75
CA SER A 48 1.62 -0.19 -4.60
C SER A 48 2.49 0.77 -3.79
N LEU A 49 3.80 0.62 -3.90
CA LEU A 49 4.80 1.42 -3.21
C LEU A 49 5.42 2.44 -4.15
N HIS A 50 5.63 3.63 -3.63
CA HIS A 50 6.15 4.80 -4.33
C HIS A 50 7.23 5.47 -3.47
N GLU A 51 8.31 5.92 -4.12
CA GLU A 51 9.39 6.66 -3.47
C GLU A 51 8.94 8.04 -3.01
N GLU A 52 8.09 8.70 -3.80
CA GLU A 52 7.62 10.07 -3.58
C GLU A 52 6.11 10.13 -3.34
N LEU A 53 5.68 11.09 -2.50
CA LEU A 53 4.27 11.30 -2.17
C LEU A 53 3.45 11.63 -3.41
N ASP A 54 3.96 12.50 -4.29
CA ASP A 54 3.27 12.93 -5.50
C ASP A 54 2.97 11.74 -6.44
N SER A 55 3.87 10.77 -6.51
CA SER A 55 3.68 9.54 -7.29
C SER A 55 2.59 8.65 -6.68
N ALA A 56 2.55 8.54 -5.35
CA ALA A 56 1.48 7.83 -4.64
C ALA A 56 0.12 8.52 -4.82
N GLU A 57 0.08 9.85 -4.75
CA GLU A 57 -1.14 10.62 -5.00
C GLU A 57 -1.65 10.46 -6.43
N ALA A 58 -0.75 10.56 -7.43
CA ALA A 58 -1.11 10.33 -8.82
C ALA A 58 -1.67 8.92 -9.04
N SER A 59 -1.03 7.90 -8.44
CA SER A 59 -1.50 6.52 -8.51
C SER A 59 -2.87 6.33 -7.84
N LYS A 60 -3.06 6.90 -6.64
CA LYS A 60 -4.36 6.86 -5.95
C LYS A 60 -5.45 7.53 -6.79
N ARG A 61 -5.20 8.74 -7.31
CA ARG A 61 -6.17 9.46 -8.16
C ARG A 61 -6.55 8.64 -9.40
N LEU A 62 -5.58 7.95 -10.00
CA LEU A 62 -5.82 7.07 -11.15
C LEU A 62 -6.78 5.93 -10.78
N ILE A 63 -6.55 5.20 -9.68
CA ILE A 63 -7.45 4.11 -9.28
C ILE A 63 -8.77 4.60 -8.67
N ASP A 64 -8.83 5.80 -8.12
CA ASP A 64 -10.09 6.43 -7.69
C ASP A 64 -10.99 6.71 -8.90
N ASN A 65 -10.41 7.19 -10.00
CA ASN A 65 -11.15 7.55 -11.22
C ASN A 65 -11.51 6.34 -12.09
N HIS A 66 -10.61 5.37 -12.21
CA HIS A 66 -10.78 4.23 -13.12
C HIS A 66 -11.14 2.92 -12.42
N GLY A 67 -11.05 2.88 -11.10
CA GLY A 67 -11.19 1.68 -10.29
C GLY A 67 -9.89 0.87 -10.18
N CYS A 68 -9.75 0.13 -9.08
CA CYS A 68 -8.63 -0.78 -8.84
C CYS A 68 -8.92 -2.24 -9.28
N GLY A 69 -9.98 -2.47 -10.08
CA GLY A 69 -10.46 -3.79 -10.52
C GLY A 69 -11.99 -3.93 -10.47
N GLY A 70 -12.50 -5.12 -10.83
CA GLY A 70 -13.93 -5.35 -11.08
C GLY A 70 -14.90 -5.26 -9.89
N ALA A 71 -14.39 -5.10 -8.66
CA ALA A 71 -15.19 -4.88 -7.45
C ALA A 71 -14.62 -3.72 -6.63
N CYS A 72 -14.20 -2.66 -7.32
CA CYS A 72 -13.77 -1.42 -6.70
C CYS A 72 -14.93 -0.78 -5.94
N ARG A 73 -14.65 -0.31 -4.72
CA ARG A 73 -15.61 0.43 -3.87
C ARG A 73 -15.06 1.78 -3.41
N GLY A 74 -13.99 2.27 -4.05
CA GLY A 74 -13.32 3.53 -3.69
C GLY A 74 -12.60 3.50 -2.34
N ALA A 75 -12.37 2.32 -1.76
CA ALA A 75 -11.71 2.18 -0.46
C ALA A 75 -10.18 2.20 -0.62
N HIS A 76 -9.64 3.32 -1.10
CA HIS A 76 -8.20 3.49 -1.33
C HIS A 76 -7.62 4.49 -0.34
N GLU A 77 -6.43 4.23 0.19
CA GLU A 77 -5.73 5.16 1.07
C GLU A 77 -4.22 5.22 0.79
N ILE A 78 -3.61 6.35 1.12
CA ILE A 78 -2.15 6.50 1.15
C ILE A 78 -1.68 6.45 2.60
N VAL A 79 -0.64 5.65 2.84
CA VAL A 79 0.05 5.57 4.13
C VAL A 79 1.55 5.76 3.95
N LEU A 80 2.20 6.34 4.96
CA LEU A 80 3.64 6.30 5.11
C LEU A 80 4.04 4.97 5.75
N VAL A 81 5.07 4.32 5.21
CA VAL A 81 5.61 3.05 5.70
C VAL A 81 6.86 3.33 6.53
N GLU A 82 6.81 2.95 7.81
CA GLU A 82 7.96 2.98 8.71
C GLU A 82 8.29 1.52 9.09
N ARG A 83 9.44 1.04 8.62
CA ARG A 83 9.85 -0.38 8.70
C ARG A 83 10.69 -0.75 9.92
#